data_AF-A0AA38LBW4-F1
#
_entry.id   AF-A0AA38LBW4-F1
#
_cell.length_a   1.000
_cell.length_b   1.000
_cell.length_c   1.000
_cell.angle_alpha   90.00
_cell.angle_beta   90.00
_cell.angle_gamma   90.00
#
_symmetry.space_group_name_H-M   'P 1'
#
loop_
_entity.id
_entity.type
_entity.pdbx_description
1 polymer ?
#
loop_
_entity_poly.entity_id
_entity_poly.type
_entity_poly.pdbx_seq_one_letter_code
_entity_poly.pdbx_strand_id
1 'polypeptide(L)' 'MAATPSLQHIDNSIKDISRDDFPEGFVFGVATSSYQVEGAAKEGGRGPSIWDIFSHTPGKIFDGRNGDIAVDQYHRYK' A
#
# COMPACT_ATOMS: atom_id res chain seq x y z
N MET A 1 -38.39 28.33 -28.17
CA MET A 1 -36.95 28.55 -27.92
C MET A 1 -36.70 28.28 -26.45
N ALA A 2 -36.29 27.06 -26.10
CA ALA A 2 -36.03 26.69 -24.71
C ALA A 2 -34.58 27.04 -24.38
N ALA A 3 -34.39 27.83 -23.32
CA ALA A 3 -33.08 28.20 -22.83
C ALA A 3 -32.32 26.96 -22.32
N THR A 4 -31.12 26.77 -22.84
CA THR A 4 -30.15 25.79 -22.38
C THR A 4 -29.86 26.03 -20.89
N PRO A 5 -29.91 25.02 -19.99
CA PRO A 5 -29.45 25.22 -18.63
C PRO A 5 -27.94 25.42 -18.65
N SER A 6 -27.47 26.53 -18.08
CA SER A 6 -26.05 26.75 -17.84
C SER A 6 -25.51 25.64 -16.93
N LEU A 7 -24.43 24.99 -17.37
CA LEU A 7 -23.63 24.09 -16.54
C LEU A 7 -23.34 24.79 -15.20
N GLN A 8 -23.95 24.29 -14.12
CA GLN A 8 -23.60 24.73 -12.79
C GLN A 8 -22.13 24.37 -12.56
N HIS A 9 -21.38 25.38 -12.14
CA HIS A 9 -19.97 25.33 -11.76
C HIS A 9 -19.71 24.07 -10.92
N ILE A 10 -18.82 23.19 -11.39
CA ILE A 10 -18.28 22.13 -10.53
C ILE A 10 -17.44 22.87 -9.50
N ASP A 11 -17.95 23.02 -8.28
CA ASP A 11 -17.20 23.57 -7.16
C ASP A 11 -16.06 22.59 -6.83
N ASN A 12 -14.89 22.90 -7.37
CA ASN A 12 -13.62 22.21 -7.11
C ASN A 12 -12.96 22.70 -5.80
N SER A 13 -13.70 23.22 -4.82
CA SER A 13 -13.20 23.41 -3.47
C SER A 13 -13.02 22.06 -2.78
N ILE A 14 -11.94 21.34 -3.15
CA ILE A 14 -11.33 20.38 -2.24
C ILE A 14 -10.95 21.21 -1.01
N LYS A 15 -11.71 21.06 0.08
CA LYS A 15 -11.35 21.69 1.36
C LYS A 15 -9.98 21.18 1.77
N ASP A 16 -9.08 22.09 2.13
CA ASP A 16 -7.81 21.76 2.77
C ASP A 16 -8.10 21.13 4.13
N ILE A 17 -8.04 19.79 4.22
CA ILE A 17 -8.18 19.03 5.46
C ILE A 17 -6.83 19.06 6.19
N SER A 18 -6.87 19.33 7.49
CA SER A 18 -5.71 19.46 8.37
C SER A 18 -5.86 18.60 9.64
N ARG A 19 -4.84 18.61 10.52
CA ARG A 19 -4.90 17.92 11.82
C ARG A 19 -6.03 18.45 12.71
N ASP A 20 -6.36 19.75 12.58
CA ASP A 20 -7.33 20.44 13.45
C ASP A 20 -8.79 20.01 13.18
N ASP A 21 -9.03 19.31 12.06
CA ASP A 21 -10.32 18.72 11.73
C ASP A 21 -10.60 17.40 12.49
N PHE A 22 -9.63 16.89 13.26
CA PHE A 22 -9.73 15.63 14.00
C PHE A 22 -9.64 15.87 15.52
N PRO A 23 -10.26 15.01 16.35
CA PRO A 23 -10.18 15.14 17.80
C PRO A 23 -8.73 15.12 18.32
N GLU A 24 -8.51 15.78 19.45
CA GLU A 24 -7.24 15.68 20.17
C GLU A 24 -6.91 14.20 20.47
N GLY A 25 -5.68 13.79 20.18
CA GLY A 25 -5.25 12.40 20.33
C GLY A 25 -5.63 11.46 19.18
N PHE A 26 -6.24 11.96 18.10
CA PHE A 26 -6.43 11.14 16.90
C PHE A 26 -5.08 10.71 16.32
N VAL A 27 -4.91 9.39 16.16
CA VAL A 27 -3.65 8.80 15.68
C VAL A 27 -3.73 8.56 14.17
N PHE A 28 -2.80 9.18 13.46
CA PHE A 28 -2.50 8.83 12.07
C PHE A 28 -1.28 7.92 12.05
N GLY A 29 -1.29 6.96 11.14
CA GLY A 29 -0.18 6.03 10.97
C GLY A 29 -0.15 5.49 9.55
N VAL A 30 0.82 4.61 9.33
CA VAL A 30 0.98 3.83 8.10
C VAL A 30 1.06 2.35 8.50
N ALA A 31 0.75 1.46 7.55
CA ALA A 31 0.80 0.02 7.77
C ALA A 31 1.51 -0.67 6.61
N THR A 32 2.17 -1.79 6.92
CA THR A 32 2.81 -2.70 5.97
C THR A 32 2.47 -4.15 6.34
N SER A 33 2.84 -5.11 5.50
CA SER A 33 2.81 -6.54 5.84
C SER A 33 4.16 -7.18 5.52
N SER A 34 4.61 -8.11 6.37
CA SER A 34 5.98 -8.65 6.36
C SER A 34 6.43 -9.12 4.98
N TYR A 35 5.71 -10.06 4.36
CA TYR A 35 6.09 -10.64 3.06
C TYR A 35 6.09 -9.63 1.91
N GLN A 36 5.34 -8.53 2.01
CA GLN A 36 5.33 -7.48 0.99
C GLN A 36 6.55 -6.56 1.05
N VAL A 37 7.24 -6.47 2.20
CA VAL A 37 8.26 -5.43 2.42
C VAL A 37 9.60 -5.93 2.93
N GLU A 38 9.62 -6.99 3.75
CA GLU A 38 10.84 -7.42 4.45
C GLU A 38 11.91 -7.94 3.49
N GLY A 39 11.55 -8.89 2.63
CA GLY A 39 12.54 -9.64 1.86
C GLY A 39 13.31 -10.62 2.76
N ALA A 40 14.58 -10.85 2.42
CA ALA A 40 15.50 -11.71 3.17
C ALA A 40 14.91 -13.09 3.50
N ALA A 41 14.15 -13.67 2.56
CA ALA A 41 13.26 -14.80 2.81
C ALA A 41 13.97 -16.07 3.35
N LYS A 42 15.30 -16.16 3.17
CA LYS A 42 16.16 -17.29 3.59
C LYS A 42 17.24 -16.88 4.60
N GLU A 43 17.16 -15.69 5.18
CA GLU A 43 18.14 -15.17 6.12
C GLU A 43 17.64 -15.24 7.57
N GLY A 44 18.54 -15.02 8.53
CA GLY A 44 18.17 -14.83 9.95
C GLY A 44 17.47 -16.03 10.61
N GLY A 45 17.48 -17.22 9.99
CA GLY A 45 16.75 -18.39 10.47
C GLY A 45 15.25 -18.39 10.16
N ARG A 46 14.78 -17.53 9.25
CA ARG A 46 13.38 -17.50 8.81
C ARG A 46 13.00 -18.82 8.11
N GLY A 47 11.87 -19.39 8.51
CA GLY A 47 11.23 -20.51 7.81
C GLY A 47 10.30 -20.04 6.67
N PRO A 48 10.05 -20.86 5.64
CA PRO A 48 9.15 -20.51 4.55
C PRO A 48 7.70 -20.40 5.02
N SER A 49 6.99 -19.39 4.53
CA SER A 49 5.54 -19.26 4.65
C SER A 49 4.81 -19.90 3.46
N ILE A 50 3.48 -19.97 3.53
CA ILE A 50 2.67 -20.41 2.38
C ILE A 50 2.83 -19.49 1.16
N TRP A 51 3.12 -18.21 1.38
CA TRP A 51 3.31 -17.24 0.29
C TRP A 51 4.62 -17.46 -0.44
N ASP A 52 5.67 -17.92 0.25
CA ASP A 52 6.92 -18.34 -0.40
C ASP A 52 6.64 -19.44 -1.42
N ILE A 53 5.88 -20.48 -1.03
CA ILE A 53 5.54 -21.60 -1.91
C ILE A 53 4.63 -21.14 -3.06
N PHE A 54 3.59 -20.37 -2.74
CA PHE A 54 2.62 -19.90 -3.72
C PHE A 54 3.28 -19.02 -4.78
N SER A 55 4.11 -18.04 -4.39
CA SER A 55 4.72 -17.12 -5.35
C SER A 55 5.79 -17.78 -6.22
N HIS A 56 6.42 -18.85 -5.75
CA HIS A 56 7.35 -19.65 -6.55
C HIS A 56 6.66 -20.61 -7.52
N THR A 57 5.33 -20.76 -7.45
CA THR A 57 4.58 -21.62 -8.36
C THR A 57 4.34 -20.88 -9.69
N PRO A 58 4.80 -21.41 -10.84
CA PRO A 58 4.63 -20.75 -12.14
C PRO A 58 3.17 -20.39 -12.44
N GLY A 59 2.94 -19.17 -12.91
CA GLY A 59 1.62 -18.67 -13.28
C GLY A 59 0.70 -18.27 -12.10
N LYS A 60 1.17 -18.33 -10.84
CA LYS A 60 0.40 -17.87 -9.67
C LYS A 60 0.56 -16.39 -9.37
N ILE A 61 1.68 -15.80 -9.78
CA ILE A 61 1.92 -14.36 -9.71
C ILE A 61 1.91 -13.80 -11.13
N PHE A 62 1.19 -12.70 -11.33
CA PHE A 62 0.96 -12.08 -12.65
C PHE A 62 2.25 -11.82 -13.42
N ASP A 63 3.29 -11.33 -12.73
CA ASP A 63 4.60 -11.02 -13.32
C ASP A 63 5.70 -12.01 -12.91
N GLY A 64 5.33 -13.13 -12.26
CA GLY A 64 6.24 -14.18 -11.82
C GLY A 64 7.20 -13.77 -10.70
N ARG A 65 7.03 -12.62 -10.04
CA ARG A 65 7.88 -12.18 -8.92
C ARG A 65 7.51 -12.88 -7.62
N ASN A 66 8.42 -12.78 -6.64
CA ASN A 66 8.25 -13.33 -5.30
C ASN A 66 8.68 -12.30 -4.22
N GLY A 67 8.53 -12.67 -2.96
CA GLY A 67 8.94 -11.84 -1.81
C GLY A 67 10.36 -12.11 -1.33
N ASP A 68 11.24 -12.73 -2.12
CA ASP A 68 12.59 -13.10 -1.66
C ASP A 68 13.40 -11.87 -1.23
N ILE A 69 13.25 -10.77 -1.98
CA ILE A 69 13.91 -9.48 -1.72
C ILE A 69 12.89 -8.39 -1.35
N ALA A 70 11.70 -8.40 -1.96
CA ALA A 70 10.67 -7.36 -1.78
C ALA A 70 11.24 -5.93 -1.92
N VAL A 71 10.99 -5.02 -0.96
CA VAL A 71 11.67 -3.71 -0.88
C VAL A 71 12.82 -3.70 0.14
N ASP A 72 13.27 -4.88 0.56
CA ASP A 72 14.46 -5.07 1.38
C ASP A 72 14.41 -4.35 2.74
N GLN A 73 13.20 -4.21 3.32
CA GLN A 73 13.02 -3.55 4.61
C GLN A 73 13.74 -4.30 5.73
N TYR A 74 13.93 -5.62 5.63
CA TYR A 74 14.70 -6.39 6.61
C TYR A 74 16.09 -5.79 6.86
N HIS A 75 16.76 -5.33 5.80
CA HIS A 75 18.06 -4.66 5.89
C HIS A 75 17.95 -3.14 6.07
N ARG A 76 16.84 -2.54 5.63
CA ARG A 76 16.62 -1.09 5.52
C ARG A 76 15.60 -0.54 6.51
N TYR A 77 15.40 -1.19 7.64
CA TYR A 77 14.36 -0.81 8.60
C TYR A 77 14.66 0.51 9.35
N LYS A 78 15.91 0.99 9.28
CA LYS A 78 16.35 2.24 9.92
C LYS A 78 16.42 3.39 8.94
#